data_AF-A0A817T6A1-F1
#
_entry.id   AF-A0A817T6A1-F1
#
_cell.length_a   1.000
_cell.length_b   1.000
_cell.length_c   1.000
_cell.angle_alpha   90.00
_cell.angle_beta   90.00
_cell.angle_gamma   90.00
#
_symmetry.space_group_name_H-M   'P 1'
#
loop_
_entity.id
_entity.type
_entity.pdbx_description
1 polymer ?
#
loop_
_entity_poly.entity_id
_entity_poly.type
_entity_poly.pdbx_seq_one_letter_code
_entity_poly.pdbx_strand_id
1 'polypeptide(L)'
;MHNDFYRITTAEDSNSTTTQSQDLHEIFNILLDGIETLNNDRRRLSNESLAIQNSFLAFRQELYKFKSSIEILKVLLQDIEQNQCTINRIFASLQETINNAQTVSHDGTFVWKITNVKDKIMDAKTLRETSICSAPFFSSPTGYKMRALLYLNGHGHARGIY
;
A
#
# COMPACT_ATOMS: atom_id res chain seq x y z
N MET A 1 114.48 12.49 35.64
CA MET A 1 113.77 13.71 36.11
C MET A 1 112.88 14.20 34.99
N HIS A 2 111.70 14.71 35.36
CA HIS A 2 110.65 15.38 34.55
C HIS A 2 109.67 14.44 33.82
N ASN A 3 108.48 14.20 34.39
CA ASN A 3 107.27 15.07 34.50
C ASN A 3 106.57 15.19 33.15
N ASP A 4 105.44 14.48 33.00
CA ASP A 4 104.06 14.97 33.21
C ASP A 4 103.56 15.71 31.97
N PHE A 5 102.24 15.65 31.71
CA PHE A 5 101.51 16.14 30.52
C PHE A 5 101.38 15.09 29.39
N TYR A 6 100.20 14.62 28.96
CA TYR A 6 98.81 15.00 29.18
C TYR A 6 97.96 13.72 29.22
N ARG A 7 97.29 13.47 30.34
CA ARG A 7 96.16 12.53 30.44
C ARG A 7 94.90 13.40 30.44
N ILE A 8 94.49 13.87 29.25
CA ILE A 8 93.24 14.61 29.09
C ILE A 8 92.50 13.96 27.92
N THR A 9 91.16 13.97 28.01
CA THR A 9 90.15 13.47 27.06
C THR A 9 89.97 11.95 26.94
N THR A 10 89.39 11.32 27.98
CA THR A 10 88.57 10.09 27.80
C THR A 10 87.33 10.02 28.72
N ALA A 11 87.18 10.93 29.69
CA ALA A 11 86.05 10.95 30.62
C ALA A 11 84.81 11.68 30.08
N GLU A 12 84.96 12.63 29.15
CA GLU A 12 83.82 13.37 28.56
C GLU A 12 83.12 12.55 27.45
N ASP A 13 83.86 11.75 26.68
CA ASP A 13 83.31 10.90 25.61
C ASP A 13 82.57 9.66 26.13
N SER A 14 82.87 9.19 27.34
CA SER A 14 82.21 8.03 27.98
C SER A 14 80.91 8.40 28.71
N ASN A 15 80.82 9.60 29.28
CA ASN A 15 79.58 10.13 29.84
C ASN A 15 78.57 10.49 28.73
N SER A 16 79.01 11.10 27.62
CA SER A 16 78.12 11.46 26.51
C SER A 16 77.51 10.25 25.80
N THR A 17 78.29 9.17 25.64
CA THR A 17 77.81 7.89 25.06
C THR A 17 76.87 7.14 25.99
N THR A 18 77.08 7.22 27.30
CA THR A 18 76.16 6.64 28.30
C THR A 18 74.83 7.40 28.35
N THR A 19 74.85 8.74 28.29
CA THR A 19 73.65 9.57 28.23
C THR A 19 72.88 9.37 26.91
N GLN A 20 73.57 9.31 25.76
CA GLN A 20 72.93 8.97 24.48
C GLN A 20 72.28 7.58 24.48
N SER A 21 72.89 6.60 25.16
CA SER A 21 72.30 5.27 25.30
C SER A 21 71.05 5.27 26.18
N GLN A 22 70.93 6.18 27.15
CA GLN A 22 69.73 6.34 27.98
C GLN A 22 68.60 7.01 27.20
N ASP A 23 68.90 8.07 26.44
CA ASP A 23 67.93 8.75 25.58
C ASP A 23 67.37 7.81 24.51
N LEU A 24 68.22 6.98 23.89
CA LEU A 24 67.78 5.94 22.96
C LEU A 24 66.88 4.90 23.61
N HIS A 25 67.13 4.56 24.87
CA HIS A 25 66.29 3.63 25.61
C HIS A 25 64.92 4.23 25.94
N GLU A 26 64.87 5.51 26.29
CA GLU A 26 63.63 6.25 26.51
C GLU A 26 62.80 6.37 25.22
N ILE A 27 63.44 6.70 24.10
CA ILE A 27 62.80 6.72 22.77
C ILE A 27 62.26 5.32 22.41
N PHE A 28 63.03 4.27 22.67
CA PHE A 28 62.58 2.90 22.40
C PHE A 28 61.34 2.53 23.23
N ASN A 29 61.30 2.91 24.52
CA ASN A 29 60.14 2.65 25.39
C ASN A 29 58.90 3.45 24.96
N ILE A 30 59.05 4.71 24.57
CA ILE A 30 57.94 5.52 24.02
C ILE A 30 57.41 4.89 22.73
N LEU A 31 58.29 4.43 21.84
CA LEU A 31 57.88 3.74 20.61
C LEU A 31 57.17 2.42 20.91
N LEU A 32 57.63 1.67 21.91
CA LEU A 32 57.00 0.42 22.34
C LEU A 32 55.56 0.66 22.84
N ASP A 33 55.38 1.66 23.71
CA ASP A 33 54.07 2.06 24.25
C ASP A 33 53.15 2.61 23.14
N GLY A 34 53.69 3.38 22.20
CA GLY A 34 52.96 3.86 21.03
C GLY A 34 52.47 2.72 20.14
N ILE A 35 53.30 1.71 19.90
CA ILE A 35 52.91 0.50 19.15
C ILE A 35 51.84 -0.29 19.89
N GLU A 36 51.96 -0.44 21.22
CA GLU A 36 50.96 -1.14 22.03
C GLU A 36 49.62 -0.41 21.99
N THR A 37 49.63 0.91 22.17
CA THR A 37 48.44 1.77 22.09
C THR A 37 47.77 1.66 20.72
N LEU A 38 48.52 1.76 19.63
CA LEU A 38 48.01 1.59 18.26
C LEU A 38 47.41 0.20 18.05
N ASN A 39 48.03 -0.84 18.61
CA ASN A 39 47.53 -2.20 18.49
C ASN A 39 46.21 -2.38 19.27
N ASN A 40 46.10 -1.74 20.44
CA ASN A 40 44.88 -1.72 21.24
C ASN A 40 43.75 -0.97 20.52
N ASP A 41 44.04 0.20 19.93
CA ASP A 41 43.08 0.96 19.12
C ASP A 41 42.61 0.16 17.90
N ARG A 42 43.53 -0.52 17.18
CA ARG A 42 43.18 -1.40 16.06
C ARG A 42 42.21 -2.49 16.47
N ARG A 43 42.40 -3.14 17.63
CA ARG A 43 41.49 -4.15 18.14
C ARG A 43 40.13 -3.54 18.51
N ARG A 44 40.12 -2.36 19.17
CA ARG A 44 38.87 -1.66 19.50
C ARG A 44 38.08 -1.32 18.24
N LEU A 45 38.71 -0.70 17.24
CA LEU A 45 38.07 -0.41 15.96
C LEU A 45 37.55 -1.68 15.27
N SER A 46 38.30 -2.77 15.31
CA SER A 46 37.85 -4.06 14.76
C SER A 46 36.59 -4.57 15.45
N ASN A 47 36.50 -4.44 16.78
CA ASN A 47 35.33 -4.86 17.54
C ASN A 47 34.12 -3.95 17.29
N GLU A 48 34.32 -2.64 17.24
CA GLU A 48 33.26 -1.67 16.91
C GLU A 48 32.72 -1.91 15.50
N SER A 49 33.62 -2.15 14.53
CA SER A 49 33.24 -2.49 13.16
C SER A 49 32.37 -3.76 13.11
N LEU A 50 32.74 -4.79 13.87
CA LEU A 50 31.96 -6.02 13.95
C LEU A 50 30.59 -5.80 14.60
N ALA A 51 30.52 -5.00 15.67
CA ALA A 51 29.27 -4.66 16.34
C ALA A 51 28.31 -3.89 15.43
N ILE A 52 28.84 -2.90 14.68
CA ILE A 52 28.07 -2.15 13.68
C ILE A 52 27.56 -3.09 12.60
N GLN A 53 28.39 -4.01 12.12
CA GLN A 53 28.00 -4.96 11.08
C GLN A 53 26.87 -5.89 11.55
N ASN A 54 26.93 -6.38 12.79
CA ASN A 54 25.87 -7.19 13.39
C ASN A 54 24.57 -6.40 13.55
N SER A 55 24.65 -5.16 14.03
CA SER A 55 23.49 -4.27 14.16
C SER A 55 22.85 -3.97 12.80
N PHE A 56 23.65 -3.71 11.77
CA PHE A 56 23.18 -3.47 10.41
C PHE A 56 22.45 -4.70 9.84
N LEU A 57 22.95 -5.91 10.09
CA LEU A 57 22.28 -7.14 9.70
C LEU A 57 20.93 -7.32 10.41
N ALA A 58 20.86 -7.06 11.71
CA ALA A 58 19.61 -7.13 12.47
C ALA A 58 18.58 -6.12 11.94
N PHE A 59 19.01 -4.87 11.72
CA PHE A 59 18.15 -3.83 11.14
C PHE A 59 17.65 -4.20 9.75
N ARG A 60 18.51 -4.76 8.88
CA ARG A 60 18.10 -5.26 7.56
C ARG A 60 17.02 -6.33 7.65
N GLN A 61 17.13 -7.26 8.62
CA GLN A 61 16.11 -8.28 8.81
C GLN A 61 14.76 -7.67 9.21
N GLU A 62 14.76 -6.67 10.09
CA GLU A 62 13.55 -5.95 10.45
C GLU A 62 12.94 -5.22 9.25
N LEU A 63 13.76 -4.59 8.41
CA LEU A 63 13.28 -3.97 7.18
C LEU A 63 12.62 -4.97 6.23
N TYR A 64 13.14 -6.20 6.13
CA TYR A 64 12.50 -7.25 5.33
C TYR A 64 11.14 -7.66 5.90
N LYS A 65 11.03 -7.80 7.24
CA LYS A 65 9.76 -8.09 7.90
C LYS A 65 8.74 -6.98 7.64
N PHE A 66 9.13 -5.73 7.87
CA PHE A 66 8.26 -4.57 7.65
C PHE A 66 7.83 -4.45 6.19
N LYS A 67 8.75 -4.66 5.25
CA LYS A 67 8.44 -4.69 3.81
C LYS A 67 7.39 -5.75 3.49
N SER A 68 7.55 -6.96 4.03
CA SER A 68 6.56 -8.03 3.83
C SER A 68 5.21 -7.69 4.44
N SER A 69 5.18 -7.09 5.64
CA SER A 69 3.94 -6.66 6.28
C SER A 69 3.22 -5.59 5.46
N ILE A 70 3.96 -4.63 4.90
CA ILE A 70 3.38 -3.62 3.99
C ILE A 70 2.73 -4.28 2.78
N GLU A 71 3.40 -5.24 2.14
CA GLU A 71 2.82 -5.90 0.96
C GLU A 71 1.55 -6.68 1.31
N ILE A 72 1.51 -7.36 2.44
CA ILE A 72 0.30 -8.03 2.93
C ILE A 72 -0.82 -7.01 3.18
N LEU A 73 -0.52 -5.90 3.86
CA LEU A 73 -1.51 -4.87 4.15
C LEU A 73 -2.07 -4.23 2.88
N LYS A 74 -1.27 -4.03 1.84
CA LYS A 74 -1.74 -3.54 0.54
C LYS A 74 -2.75 -4.49 -0.10
N VAL A 75 -2.45 -5.78 -0.11
CA VAL A 75 -3.37 -6.80 -0.66
C VAL A 75 -4.68 -6.82 0.12
N LEU A 76 -4.61 -6.82 1.46
CA LEU A 76 -5.81 -6.79 2.30
C LEU A 76 -6.65 -5.53 2.08
N LEU A 77 -6.02 -4.37 1.91
CA LEU A 77 -6.72 -3.12 1.62
C LEU A 77 -7.44 -3.20 0.27
N GLN A 78 -6.77 -3.73 -0.75
CA GLN A 78 -7.36 -3.93 -2.07
C GLN A 78 -8.58 -4.87 -2.01
N ASP A 79 -8.50 -5.95 -1.23
CA ASP A 79 -9.64 -6.87 -1.04
C ASP A 79 -10.82 -6.19 -0.34
N ILE A 80 -10.55 -5.37 0.68
CA ILE A 80 -11.59 -4.59 1.38
C ILE A 80 -12.29 -3.63 0.41
N GLU A 81 -11.53 -2.91 -0.43
CA GLU A 81 -12.09 -2.01 -1.43
C GLU A 81 -12.98 -2.74 -2.44
N GLN A 82 -12.57 -3.93 -2.90
CA GLN A 82 -13.38 -4.76 -3.79
C GLN A 82 -14.69 -5.22 -3.13
N ASN A 83 -14.62 -5.60 -1.84
CA ASN A 83 -15.80 -5.97 -1.08
C ASN A 83 -16.77 -4.78 -0.92
N GLN A 84 -16.26 -3.59 -0.65
CA GLN A 84 -17.08 -2.37 -0.57
C GLN A 84 -17.77 -2.06 -1.90
N CYS A 85 -17.07 -2.18 -3.03
CA CYS A 85 -17.65 -2.00 -4.35
C CYS A 85 -18.80 -3.00 -4.59
N THR A 86 -18.59 -4.26 -4.24
CA THR A 86 -19.61 -5.32 -4.38
C THR A 86 -20.83 -5.04 -3.52
N ILE A 87 -20.63 -4.66 -2.26
CA ILE A 87 -21.72 -4.30 -1.33
C ILE A 87 -22.52 -3.12 -1.86
N ASN A 88 -21.85 -2.05 -2.29
CA ASN A 88 -22.52 -0.85 -2.83
C ASN A 88 -23.38 -1.18 -4.06
N ARG A 89 -22.89 -2.06 -4.95
CA ARG A 89 -23.65 -2.52 -6.10
C ARG A 89 -24.89 -3.32 -5.69
N ILE A 90 -24.75 -4.25 -4.74
CA ILE A 90 -25.89 -5.04 -4.23
C ILE A 90 -26.90 -4.14 -3.54
N PHE A 91 -26.43 -3.20 -2.72
CA PHE A 91 -27.28 -2.24 -2.03
C PHE A 91 -28.12 -1.40 -3.01
N ALA A 92 -27.50 -0.86 -4.06
CA ALA A 92 -28.22 -0.11 -5.10
C ALA A 92 -29.32 -0.95 -5.77
N SER A 93 -29.02 -2.21 -6.11
CA SER A 93 -29.98 -3.15 -6.70
C SER A 93 -31.15 -3.48 -5.75
N LEU A 94 -30.85 -3.69 -4.46
CA LEU A 94 -31.88 -3.92 -3.44
C LEU A 94 -32.75 -2.67 -3.24
N GLN A 95 -32.14 -1.49 -3.19
CA GLN A 95 -32.87 -0.23 -3.06
C GLN A 95 -33.79 0.00 -4.26
N GLU A 96 -33.34 -0.30 -5.47
CA GLU A 96 -34.18 -0.27 -6.68
C GLU A 96 -35.35 -1.27 -6.55
N THR A 97 -35.07 -2.49 -6.11
CA THR A 97 -36.09 -3.53 -5.92
C THR A 97 -37.15 -3.11 -4.89
N ILE A 98 -36.73 -2.50 -3.78
CA ILE A 98 -37.63 -1.99 -2.74
C ILE A 98 -38.48 -0.83 -3.27
N ASN A 99 -37.87 0.14 -3.95
CA ASN A 99 -38.59 1.27 -4.54
C ASN A 99 -39.63 0.77 -5.55
N ASN A 100 -39.27 -0.22 -6.36
CA ASN A 100 -40.19 -0.86 -7.30
C ASN A 100 -41.33 -1.59 -6.55
N ALA A 101 -41.05 -2.30 -5.46
CA ALA A 101 -42.09 -2.95 -4.67
C ALA A 101 -43.05 -1.96 -4.00
N GLN A 102 -42.54 -0.83 -3.50
CA GLN A 102 -43.35 0.22 -2.85
C GLN A 102 -44.25 0.99 -3.82
N THR A 103 -43.84 1.11 -5.08
CA THR A 103 -44.59 1.83 -6.11
C THR A 103 -45.64 0.98 -6.81
N VAL A 104 -45.62 -0.34 -6.61
CA VAL A 104 -46.56 -1.27 -7.23
C VAL A 104 -47.84 -1.36 -6.40
N SER A 105 -48.99 -1.29 -7.08
CA SER A 105 -50.28 -1.47 -6.42
C SER A 105 -50.55 -2.95 -6.10
N HIS A 106 -51.04 -3.20 -4.89
CA HIS A 106 -51.39 -4.52 -4.36
C HIS A 106 -52.89 -4.65 -4.02
N ASP A 107 -53.74 -3.69 -4.41
CA ASP A 107 -55.18 -3.71 -4.13
C ASP A 107 -56.03 -4.08 -5.36
N GLY A 108 -55.37 -4.48 -6.45
CA GLY A 108 -56.02 -4.77 -7.73
C GLY A 108 -56.33 -3.53 -8.59
N THR A 109 -56.08 -2.31 -8.10
CA THR A 109 -56.26 -1.07 -8.85
C THR A 109 -54.92 -0.61 -9.42
N PHE A 110 -54.84 -0.35 -10.72
CA PHE A 110 -53.62 0.10 -11.38
C PHE A 110 -53.85 1.34 -12.23
N VAL A 111 -53.06 2.39 -11.98
CA VAL A 111 -53.08 3.64 -12.76
C VAL A 111 -51.83 3.70 -13.62
N TRP A 112 -52.02 3.59 -14.94
CA TRP A 112 -50.93 3.68 -15.91
C TRP A 112 -50.89 5.04 -16.58
N LYS A 113 -49.91 5.87 -16.20
CA LYS A 113 -49.62 7.11 -16.92
C LYS A 113 -48.77 6.82 -18.16
N ILE A 114 -49.31 7.07 -19.34
CA ILE A 114 -48.58 6.97 -20.60
C ILE A 114 -48.12 8.37 -21.02
N THR A 115 -46.81 8.60 -21.04
CA THR A 115 -46.21 9.83 -21.55
C THR A 115 -45.89 9.69 -23.04
N ASN A 116 -45.70 10.82 -23.73
CA ASN A 116 -45.28 10.87 -25.13
C ASN A 116 -46.19 10.06 -26.09
N VAL A 117 -47.51 10.15 -25.88
CA VAL A 117 -48.50 9.36 -26.63
C VAL A 117 -48.39 9.57 -28.14
N LYS A 118 -48.14 10.80 -28.61
CA LYS A 118 -48.00 11.11 -30.04
C LYS A 118 -46.86 10.32 -30.70
N ASP A 119 -45.70 10.30 -30.05
CA ASP A 119 -44.51 9.60 -30.53
C ASP A 119 -44.78 8.08 -30.56
N LYS A 120 -45.39 7.56 -29.51
CA LYS A 120 -45.73 6.13 -29.39
C LYS A 120 -46.78 5.68 -30.42
N ILE A 121 -47.74 6.54 -30.78
CA ILE A 121 -48.68 6.26 -31.88
C ILE A 121 -47.94 6.22 -33.22
N MET A 122 -47.01 7.14 -33.45
CA MET A 122 -46.22 7.15 -34.69
C MET A 122 -45.35 5.90 -34.80
N ASP A 123 -44.72 5.48 -33.70
CA ASP A 123 -43.95 4.24 -33.62
C ASP A 123 -44.83 3.00 -33.90
N ALA A 124 -46.07 3.00 -33.42
CA ALA A 124 -47.03 1.92 -33.69
C ALA A 124 -47.55 1.91 -35.15
N LYS A 125 -47.66 3.08 -35.78
CA LYS A 125 -48.02 3.21 -37.21
C LYS A 125 -46.90 2.79 -38.15
N THR A 126 -45.66 3.13 -37.80
CA THR A 126 -44.46 2.76 -38.55
C THR A 126 -43.98 1.33 -38.26
N LEU A 127 -44.67 0.61 -37.37
CA LEU A 127 -44.35 -0.75 -36.93
C LEU A 127 -42.99 -0.89 -36.23
N ARG A 128 -42.44 0.21 -35.73
CA ARG A 128 -41.26 0.19 -34.88
C ARG A 128 -41.55 -0.42 -33.52
N GLU A 129 -42.70 -0.07 -32.94
CA GLU A 129 -43.17 -0.62 -31.67
C GLU A 129 -44.71 -0.74 -31.71
N THR A 130 -45.22 -1.95 -31.96
CA THR A 130 -46.65 -2.18 -32.22
C THR A 130 -47.52 -2.18 -30.97
N SER A 131 -46.92 -2.39 -29.80
CA SER A 131 -47.60 -2.41 -28.51
C SER A 131 -46.66 -2.00 -27.39
N ILE A 132 -47.23 -1.45 -26.32
CA ILE A 132 -46.51 -1.09 -25.10
C ILE A 132 -47.06 -1.91 -23.93
N CYS A 133 -46.19 -2.30 -23.00
CA CYS A 133 -46.54 -3.11 -21.84
C CYS A 133 -46.32 -2.31 -20.55
N SER A 134 -47.29 -2.33 -19.64
CA SER A 134 -47.23 -1.61 -18.37
C SER A 134 -46.21 -2.24 -17.41
N ALA A 135 -45.89 -1.53 -16.32
CA ALA A 135 -45.27 -2.14 -15.14
C ALA A 135 -46.19 -3.23 -14.54
N PRO A 136 -45.65 -4.25 -13.84
CA PRO A 136 -46.46 -5.25 -13.16
C PRO A 136 -47.26 -4.65 -11.99
N PHE A 137 -48.45 -5.20 -11.75
CA PHE A 137 -49.29 -4.89 -10.59
C PHE A 137 -49.95 -6.17 -10.06
N PHE A 138 -50.44 -6.14 -8.82
CA PHE A 138 -50.99 -7.33 -8.16
C PHE A 138 -52.46 -7.18 -7.84
N SER A 139 -53.20 -8.30 -7.89
CA SER A 139 -54.62 -8.33 -7.50
C SER A 139 -54.84 -8.22 -5.99
N SER A 140 -53.86 -8.67 -5.20
CA SER A 140 -53.81 -8.62 -3.74
C SER A 140 -52.35 -8.79 -3.28
N PRO A 141 -51.99 -8.58 -1.99
CA PRO A 141 -50.61 -8.77 -1.51
C PRO A 141 -50.03 -10.18 -1.78
N THR A 142 -50.88 -11.21 -1.81
CA THR A 142 -50.52 -12.60 -2.12
C THR A 142 -51.26 -13.12 -3.36
N GLY A 143 -51.61 -12.22 -4.29
CA GLY A 143 -52.46 -12.51 -5.44
C GLY A 143 -51.72 -12.71 -6.76
N TYR A 144 -52.45 -12.57 -7.86
CA TYR A 144 -51.91 -12.69 -9.20
C TYR A 144 -51.06 -11.48 -9.57
N LYS A 145 -49.91 -11.74 -10.25
CA LYS A 145 -49.08 -10.71 -10.88
C LYS A 145 -49.55 -10.48 -12.31
N MET A 146 -50.00 -9.27 -12.62
CA MET A 146 -50.61 -8.89 -13.90
C MET A 146 -49.82 -7.76 -14.57
N ARG A 147 -49.99 -7.60 -15.89
CA ARG A 147 -49.51 -6.47 -16.70
C ARG A 147 -50.56 -6.13 -17.74
N ALA A 148 -50.67 -4.86 -18.10
CA ALA A 148 -51.53 -4.40 -19.19
C ALA A 148 -50.72 -4.28 -20.49
N LEU A 149 -51.30 -4.74 -21.60
CA LEU A 149 -50.74 -4.58 -22.93
C LEU A 149 -51.66 -3.65 -23.73
N LEU A 150 -51.09 -2.62 -24.35
CA LEU A 150 -51.85 -1.63 -25.11
C LEU A 150 -51.30 -1.51 -26.54
N TYR A 151 -52.22 -1.55 -27.51
CA TYR A 151 -51.95 -1.33 -28.92
C TYR A 151 -52.48 0.04 -29.32
N LEU A 152 -51.58 1.00 -29.52
CA LEU A 152 -51.92 2.40 -29.81
C LEU A 152 -52.36 2.66 -31.25
N ASN A 153 -52.26 1.65 -32.12
CA ASN A 153 -52.70 1.69 -33.51
C ASN A 153 -53.67 0.51 -33.80
N GLY A 154 -54.35 0.02 -32.75
CA GLY A 154 -55.22 -1.15 -32.78
C GLY A 154 -54.50 -2.48 -33.04
N HIS A 155 -55.23 -3.58 -32.83
CA HIS A 155 -54.77 -4.94 -33.10
C HIS A 155 -55.83 -5.73 -33.88
N GLY A 156 -55.41 -6.67 -34.71
CA GLY A 156 -56.31 -7.50 -35.52
C GLY A 156 -57.23 -6.66 -36.42
N HIS A 157 -58.54 -6.93 -36.37
CA HIS A 157 -59.56 -6.24 -37.17
C HIS A 157 -59.72 -4.74 -36.83
N ALA A 158 -59.18 -4.29 -35.70
CA ALA A 158 -59.24 -2.89 -35.27
C ALA A 158 -57.98 -2.09 -35.63
N ARG A 159 -57.00 -2.71 -36.32
CA ARG A 159 -55.71 -2.08 -36.63
C ARG A 159 -55.88 -0.89 -37.58
N GLY A 160 -55.31 0.25 -37.20
CA GLY A 160 -55.36 1.51 -37.97
C GLY A 160 -56.67 2.29 -37.85
N ILE A 161 -57.65 1.77 -37.10
CA ILE A 161 -58.97 2.40 -36.92
C ILE A 161 -59.03 3.15 -35.57
N TYR A 162 -58.37 2.62 -34.54
CA TYR A 162 -58.32 3.16 -33.17
C TYR A 162 -56.88 3.37 -32.69
#